data_AF-A0A1Q4G811-F1
#
_entry.id   AF-A0A1Q4G811-F1
#
_cell.length_a   1.000
_cell.length_b   1.000
_cell.length_c   1.000
_cell.angle_alpha   90.00
_cell.angle_beta   90.00
_cell.angle_gamma   90.00
#
_symmetry.space_group_name_H-M   'P 1'
#
loop_
_entity.id
_entity.type
_entity.pdbx_description
1 polymer ?
#
loop_
_entity_poly.entity_id
_entity_poly.type
_entity_poly.pdbx_seq_one_letter_code
_entity_poly.pdbx_strand_id
1 'polypeptide(L)'
;MTVVENYKAELELVRQNPKLLDNYRFDKDAIDSKHFDRLRLNIAIYNDLKQTDYEIVKFLFAEEKEWRKYGKGGEVDNLYFCAFILTLFNSPEIVWLFFEAKNIDFDSGIGFDSEYLVSAGIKETYRYLKTADNPKKTELLKYIGEAEESCIYSQIDIDDWKEYKKSYFRSYKLPIQDELYFLYSTNERELFLKKLPEWINQERAWTYEELSLYRTYAKYANDKALEIEAFKLTLKKNDKDFLTEVYNQELAALYVETGENTKALEILERIVKGTDNSNIVRNCIEQLCRIIIRTNNSSDETSKNSYHIIKVQHKKYRNFSPMVEGLIMDVTEIMKEGKIAAPNNSLPKARRTWWKEFFGSGY
;
A
#
# COMPACT_ATOMS: atom_id res chain seq x y z
N MET A 1 -6.31 -15.51 25.57
CA MET A 1 -6.53 -15.96 24.19
C MET A 1 -5.61 -15.15 23.31
N THR A 2 -4.76 -15.81 22.51
CA THR A 2 -3.90 -15.13 21.53
C THR A 2 -4.75 -14.61 20.36
N VAL A 3 -4.23 -13.67 19.58
CA VAL A 3 -4.91 -13.15 18.38
C VAL A 3 -5.33 -14.28 17.44
N VAL A 4 -4.44 -15.24 17.20
CA VAL A 4 -4.68 -16.38 16.33
C VAL A 4 -5.75 -17.32 16.89
N GLU A 5 -5.82 -17.49 18.21
CA GLU A 5 -6.90 -18.27 18.84
C GLU A 5 -8.26 -17.61 18.64
N ASN A 6 -8.34 -16.28 18.66
CA ASN A 6 -9.59 -15.56 18.34
C ASN A 6 -10.02 -15.85 16.89
N TYR A 7 -9.09 -15.79 15.93
CA TYR A 7 -9.42 -16.06 14.52
C TYR A 7 -9.93 -17.49 14.31
N LYS A 8 -9.33 -18.46 15.00
CA LYS A 8 -9.79 -19.86 14.98
C LYS A 8 -11.17 -20.01 15.61
N ALA A 9 -11.44 -19.33 16.72
CA ALA A 9 -12.75 -19.35 17.35
C ALA A 9 -13.84 -18.75 16.44
N GLU A 10 -13.55 -17.64 15.76
CA GLU A 10 -14.45 -17.05 14.76
C GLU A 10 -14.74 -18.02 13.61
N LEU A 11 -13.70 -18.69 13.08
CA LEU A 11 -13.88 -19.70 12.04
C LEU A 11 -14.79 -20.85 12.49
N GLU A 12 -14.62 -21.34 13.72
CA GLU A 12 -15.48 -22.39 14.25
C GLU A 12 -16.94 -21.95 14.39
N LEU A 13 -17.20 -20.69 14.77
CA LEU A 13 -18.56 -20.14 14.78
C LEU A 13 -19.16 -20.11 13.37
N VAL A 14 -18.40 -19.66 12.36
CA VAL A 14 -18.85 -19.62 10.96
C VAL A 14 -19.12 -21.04 10.44
N ARG A 15 -18.26 -22.02 10.76
CA ARG A 15 -18.46 -23.43 10.40
C ARG A 15 -19.74 -24.01 11.01
N GLN A 16 -20.06 -23.65 12.26
CA GLN A 16 -21.29 -24.10 12.94
C GLN A 16 -22.54 -23.39 12.41
N ASN A 17 -22.42 -22.13 11.99
CA ASN A 17 -23.52 -21.34 11.45
C ASN A 17 -23.07 -20.50 10.24
N PRO A 18 -23.16 -21.06 9.01
CA PRO A 18 -22.75 -20.37 7.79
C PRO A 18 -23.46 -19.04 7.53
N LYS A 19 -24.61 -18.76 8.15
CA LYS A 19 -25.26 -17.44 8.06
C LYS A 19 -24.40 -16.31 8.64
N LEU A 20 -23.44 -16.62 9.51
CA LEU A 20 -22.51 -15.64 10.05
C LEU A 20 -21.55 -15.08 8.99
N LEU A 21 -21.47 -15.67 7.79
CA LEU A 21 -20.79 -15.07 6.64
C LEU A 21 -21.35 -13.70 6.27
N ASP A 22 -22.61 -13.41 6.61
CA ASP A 22 -23.22 -12.08 6.41
C ASP A 22 -22.42 -10.96 7.09
N ASN A 23 -21.72 -11.26 8.19
CA ASN A 23 -20.88 -10.30 8.91
C ASN A 23 -19.62 -9.88 8.14
N TYR A 24 -19.24 -10.65 7.12
CA TYR A 24 -18.05 -10.45 6.32
C TYR A 24 -18.34 -9.85 4.93
N ARG A 25 -19.61 -9.59 4.61
CA ARG A 25 -20.01 -8.98 3.33
C ARG A 25 -19.36 -7.62 3.14
N PHE A 26 -18.88 -7.40 1.92
CA PHE A 26 -18.43 -6.10 1.48
C PHE A 26 -19.63 -5.18 1.22
N ASP A 27 -19.56 -3.98 1.79
CA ASP A 27 -20.49 -2.89 1.51
C ASP A 27 -19.69 -1.68 1.00
N LYS A 28 -20.04 -1.23 -0.22
CA LYS A 28 -19.41 -0.09 -0.89
C LYS A 28 -19.71 1.25 -0.19
N ASP A 29 -20.72 1.32 0.64
CA ASP A 29 -21.13 2.54 1.35
C ASP A 29 -20.69 2.52 2.83
N ALA A 30 -20.28 1.36 3.35
CA ALA A 30 -19.77 1.23 4.72
C ALA A 30 -18.42 1.93 4.95
N ILE A 31 -18.25 2.50 6.15
CA ILE A 31 -16.99 3.10 6.62
C ILE A 31 -15.90 2.03 6.75
N ASP A 32 -16.27 0.87 7.30
CA ASP A 32 -15.41 -0.30 7.43
C ASP A 32 -15.73 -1.30 6.31
N SER A 33 -14.72 -1.64 5.51
CA SER A 33 -14.86 -2.54 4.35
C SER A 33 -14.89 -4.02 4.72
N LYS A 34 -14.64 -4.37 5.99
CA LYS A 34 -14.49 -5.76 6.46
C LYS A 34 -13.32 -6.52 5.84
N HIS A 35 -12.41 -5.81 5.17
CA HIS A 35 -11.25 -6.39 4.49
C HIS A 35 -10.32 -7.11 5.46
N PHE A 36 -9.99 -6.50 6.59
CA PHE A 36 -9.16 -7.16 7.61
C PHE A 36 -9.89 -8.34 8.26
N ASP A 37 -11.19 -8.25 8.49
CA ASP A 37 -11.98 -9.36 9.06
C ASP A 37 -11.96 -10.58 8.13
N ARG A 38 -12.11 -10.37 6.82
CA ARG A 38 -11.97 -11.44 5.82
C ARG A 38 -10.55 -12.01 5.78
N LEU A 39 -9.52 -11.17 5.87
CA LEU A 39 -8.12 -11.63 5.95
C LEU A 39 -7.91 -12.53 7.17
N ARG A 40 -8.36 -12.11 8.36
CA ARG A 40 -8.23 -12.89 9.61
C ARG A 40 -8.91 -14.26 9.51
N LEU A 41 -10.10 -14.31 8.92
CA LEU A 41 -10.82 -15.56 8.68
C LEU A 41 -10.08 -16.45 7.67
N ASN A 42 -9.56 -15.89 6.57
CA ASN A 42 -8.71 -16.59 5.61
C ASN A 42 -7.44 -17.16 6.27
N ILE A 43 -6.79 -16.41 7.16
CA ILE A 43 -5.63 -16.88 7.93
C ILE A 43 -6.01 -18.08 8.80
N ALA A 44 -7.15 -18.04 9.48
CA ALA A 44 -7.63 -19.18 10.27
C ALA A 44 -7.85 -20.42 9.39
N ILE A 45 -8.49 -20.26 8.23
CA ILE A 45 -8.76 -21.35 7.28
C ILE A 45 -7.45 -21.92 6.73
N TYR A 46 -6.51 -21.08 6.31
CA TYR A 46 -5.22 -21.52 5.76
C TYR A 46 -4.44 -22.41 6.74
N ASN A 47 -4.56 -22.15 8.04
CA ASN A 47 -3.85 -22.88 9.08
C ASN A 47 -4.64 -24.05 9.69
N ASP A 48 -5.91 -24.21 9.35
CA ASP A 48 -6.78 -25.30 9.81
C ASP A 48 -7.75 -25.72 8.69
N LEU A 49 -7.24 -25.91 7.48
CA LEU A 49 -8.06 -26.09 6.28
C LEU A 49 -8.89 -27.38 6.35
N LYS A 50 -10.21 -27.26 6.22
CA LYS A 50 -11.13 -28.39 6.03
C LYS A 50 -11.72 -28.32 4.63
N GLN A 51 -11.89 -29.47 3.96
CA GLN A 51 -12.50 -29.51 2.62
C GLN A 51 -13.92 -28.94 2.60
N THR A 52 -14.63 -29.00 3.74
CA THR A 52 -15.94 -28.37 3.93
C THR A 52 -15.92 -26.84 3.92
N ASP A 53 -14.75 -26.20 4.01
CA ASP A 53 -14.63 -24.74 4.00
C ASP A 53 -14.68 -24.16 2.58
N TYR A 54 -14.79 -24.97 1.53
CA TYR A 54 -14.75 -24.50 0.14
C TYR A 54 -15.71 -23.33 -0.11
N GLU A 55 -16.97 -23.47 0.32
CA GLU A 55 -17.99 -22.42 0.14
C GLU A 55 -17.71 -21.17 1.00
N ILE A 56 -17.06 -21.32 2.16
CA ILE A 56 -16.62 -20.19 2.98
C ILE A 56 -15.55 -19.40 2.23
N VAL A 57 -14.50 -20.06 1.74
CA VAL A 57 -13.41 -19.37 1.03
C VAL A 57 -13.89 -18.79 -0.29
N LYS A 58 -14.77 -19.49 -1.02
CA LYS A 58 -15.39 -19.01 -2.26
C LYS A 58 -16.21 -17.75 -2.01
N PHE A 59 -16.96 -17.70 -0.92
CA PHE A 59 -17.65 -16.50 -0.47
C PHE A 59 -16.66 -15.36 -0.18
N LEU A 60 -15.65 -15.59 0.66
CA LEU A 60 -14.66 -14.55 1.01
C LEU A 60 -13.94 -14.00 -0.21
N PHE A 61 -13.61 -14.85 -1.18
CA PHE A 61 -12.98 -14.44 -2.43
C PHE A 61 -13.90 -13.55 -3.27
N ALA A 62 -15.18 -13.89 -3.35
CA ALA A 62 -16.16 -13.07 -4.06
C ALA A 62 -16.29 -11.67 -3.43
N GLU A 63 -16.33 -11.60 -2.09
CA GLU A 63 -16.40 -10.31 -1.37
C GLU A 63 -15.12 -9.48 -1.54
N GLU A 64 -13.92 -10.09 -1.53
CA GLU A 64 -12.66 -9.39 -1.83
C GLU A 64 -12.58 -8.93 -3.29
N LYS A 65 -13.11 -9.72 -4.22
CA LYS A 65 -13.19 -9.35 -5.64
C LYS A 65 -14.10 -8.13 -5.83
N GLU A 66 -15.25 -8.08 -5.16
CA GLU A 66 -16.10 -6.90 -5.18
C GLU A 66 -15.43 -5.71 -4.49
N TRP A 67 -14.76 -5.90 -3.35
CA TRP A 67 -13.99 -4.84 -2.68
C TRP A 67 -12.96 -4.20 -3.62
N ARG A 68 -12.22 -5.01 -4.39
CA ARG A 68 -11.18 -4.52 -5.31
C ARG A 68 -11.73 -3.59 -6.39
N LYS A 69 -12.94 -3.85 -6.91
CA LYS A 69 -13.58 -2.99 -7.95
C LYS A 69 -13.84 -1.56 -7.49
N TYR A 70 -14.01 -1.34 -6.19
CA TYR A 70 -14.31 -0.02 -5.63
C TYR A 70 -13.09 0.64 -4.97
N GLY A 71 -11.93 -0.04 -4.94
CA GLY A 71 -10.65 0.56 -4.54
C GLY A 71 -10.65 1.20 -3.15
N LYS A 72 -11.41 0.66 -2.20
CA LYS A 72 -11.35 1.14 -0.80
C LYS A 72 -9.98 0.82 -0.21
N GLY A 73 -9.56 1.56 0.83
CA GLY A 73 -8.27 1.32 1.49
C GLY A 73 -8.11 -0.13 2.01
N GLY A 74 -6.90 -0.68 1.89
CA GLY A 74 -6.54 -2.06 2.23
C GLY A 74 -5.44 -2.58 1.29
N GLU A 75 -4.86 -3.74 1.60
CA GLU A 75 -3.78 -4.36 0.82
C GLU A 75 -4.35 -5.36 -0.19
N VAL A 76 -3.96 -5.23 -1.46
CA VAL A 76 -4.49 -6.09 -2.55
C VAL A 76 -4.14 -7.57 -2.34
N ASP A 77 -3.05 -7.84 -1.61
CA ASP A 77 -2.57 -9.19 -1.32
C ASP A 77 -3.60 -10.08 -0.61
N ASN A 78 -4.63 -9.52 0.05
CA ASN A 78 -5.71 -10.33 0.62
C ASN A 78 -6.54 -11.05 -0.46
N LEU A 79 -6.83 -10.38 -1.58
CA LEU A 79 -7.50 -11.00 -2.73
C LEU A 79 -6.67 -12.17 -3.26
N TYR A 80 -5.36 -11.97 -3.37
CA TYR A 80 -4.43 -12.99 -3.84
C TYR A 80 -4.29 -14.14 -2.84
N PHE A 81 -4.27 -13.84 -1.54
CA PHE A 81 -4.21 -14.86 -0.50
C PHE A 81 -5.47 -15.71 -0.49
N CYS A 82 -6.64 -15.09 -0.60
CA CYS A 82 -7.91 -15.80 -0.69
C CYS A 82 -7.98 -16.68 -1.95
N ALA A 83 -7.51 -16.16 -3.10
CA ALA A 83 -7.35 -16.96 -4.32
C ALA A 83 -6.43 -18.16 -4.11
N PHE A 84 -5.29 -17.96 -3.44
CA PHE A 84 -4.36 -19.03 -3.12
C PHE A 84 -4.99 -20.12 -2.28
N ILE A 85 -5.74 -19.78 -1.23
CA ILE A 85 -6.47 -20.76 -0.41
C ILE A 85 -7.47 -21.55 -1.27
N LEU A 86 -8.18 -20.90 -2.19
CA LEU A 86 -9.10 -21.59 -3.11
C LEU A 86 -8.41 -22.63 -3.99
N THR A 87 -7.15 -22.41 -4.38
CA THR A 87 -6.40 -23.41 -5.16
C THR A 87 -6.18 -24.72 -4.42
N LEU A 88 -6.22 -24.69 -3.08
CA LEU A 88 -5.99 -25.87 -2.22
C LEU A 88 -7.17 -26.88 -2.26
N PHE A 89 -8.32 -26.47 -2.80
CA PHE A 89 -9.48 -27.34 -3.01
C PHE A 89 -9.48 -28.03 -4.39
N ASN A 90 -8.55 -27.68 -5.28
CA ASN A 90 -8.40 -28.24 -6.63
C ASN A 90 -9.71 -28.28 -7.45
N SER A 91 -10.54 -27.24 -7.32
CA SER A 91 -11.84 -27.17 -8.00
C SER A 91 -11.69 -26.46 -9.36
N PRO A 92 -11.83 -27.14 -10.52
CA PRO A 92 -11.60 -26.52 -11.82
C PRO A 92 -12.65 -25.47 -12.20
N GLU A 93 -13.84 -25.47 -11.58
CA GLU A 93 -14.87 -24.45 -11.84
C GLU A 93 -14.46 -23.04 -11.40
N ILE A 94 -13.52 -22.94 -10.44
CA ILE A 94 -13.07 -21.66 -9.88
C ILE A 94 -12.33 -20.79 -10.92
N VAL A 95 -11.87 -21.39 -12.03
CA VAL A 95 -11.18 -20.71 -13.12
C VAL A 95 -11.93 -19.47 -13.59
N TRP A 96 -13.27 -19.49 -13.58
CA TRP A 96 -14.07 -18.34 -14.00
C TRP A 96 -13.97 -17.18 -13.01
N LEU A 97 -13.96 -17.47 -11.71
CA LEU A 97 -13.79 -16.44 -10.68
C LEU A 97 -12.38 -15.84 -10.71
N PHE A 98 -11.35 -16.67 -10.95
CA PHE A 98 -9.98 -16.19 -11.13
C PHE A 98 -9.80 -15.37 -12.41
N PHE A 99 -10.44 -15.79 -13.50
CA PHE A 99 -10.43 -15.03 -14.75
C PHE A 99 -11.08 -13.66 -14.59
N GLU A 100 -12.16 -13.58 -13.81
CA GLU A 100 -12.78 -12.31 -13.46
C GLU A 100 -11.88 -11.44 -12.58
N ALA A 101 -11.23 -12.03 -11.57
CA ALA A 101 -10.34 -11.29 -10.68
C ALA A 101 -9.14 -10.70 -11.43
N LYS A 102 -8.53 -11.48 -12.33
CA LYS A 102 -7.44 -11.01 -13.19
C LYS A 102 -7.84 -9.83 -14.06
N ASN A 103 -9.10 -9.70 -14.44
CA ASN A 103 -9.59 -8.67 -15.35
C ASN A 103 -10.40 -7.55 -14.67
N ILE A 104 -10.22 -7.34 -13.35
CA ILE A 104 -10.90 -6.23 -12.64
C ILE A 104 -10.37 -4.87 -13.09
N ASP A 105 -9.04 -4.71 -13.06
CA ASP A 105 -8.33 -3.48 -13.39
C ASP A 105 -6.91 -3.78 -13.87
N PHE A 106 -6.16 -2.74 -14.24
CA PHE A 106 -4.81 -2.86 -14.77
C PHE A 106 -3.85 -3.56 -13.79
N ASP A 107 -3.87 -3.19 -12.50
CA ASP A 107 -2.97 -3.80 -11.52
C ASP A 107 -3.32 -5.27 -11.29
N SER A 108 -4.60 -5.63 -11.31
CA SER A 108 -5.03 -7.04 -11.21
C SER A 108 -4.59 -7.82 -12.45
N GLY A 109 -4.61 -7.19 -13.63
CA GLY A 109 -4.13 -7.80 -14.87
C GLY A 109 -2.65 -8.21 -14.80
N ILE A 110 -1.84 -7.42 -14.09
CA ILE A 110 -0.40 -7.65 -13.91
C ILE A 110 -0.12 -8.50 -12.67
N GLY A 111 -0.74 -8.19 -11.52
CA GLY A 111 -0.41 -8.76 -10.22
C GLY A 111 -1.18 -10.03 -9.85
N PHE A 112 -2.33 -10.30 -10.49
CA PHE A 112 -3.02 -11.57 -10.33
C PHE A 112 -2.43 -12.59 -11.31
N ASP A 113 -1.60 -13.48 -10.77
CA ASP A 113 -0.87 -14.51 -11.53
C ASP A 113 -1.80 -15.31 -12.46
N SER A 114 -1.33 -15.57 -13.68
CA SER A 114 -2.12 -16.30 -14.67
C SER A 114 -2.17 -17.81 -14.37
N GLU A 115 -1.23 -18.31 -13.58
CA GLU A 115 -1.12 -19.68 -13.06
C GLU A 115 -2.37 -20.09 -12.24
N TYR A 116 -3.03 -19.11 -11.59
CA TYR A 116 -4.33 -19.34 -10.93
C TYR A 116 -5.34 -19.99 -11.89
N LEU A 117 -5.35 -19.60 -13.16
CA LEU A 117 -6.33 -20.05 -14.16
C LEU A 117 -6.26 -21.55 -14.48
N VAL A 118 -5.15 -22.21 -14.15
CA VAL A 118 -4.96 -23.66 -14.32
C VAL A 118 -4.55 -24.34 -13.01
N SER A 119 -4.75 -23.66 -11.87
CA SER A 119 -4.29 -24.11 -10.55
C SER A 119 -4.98 -25.38 -10.04
N ALA A 120 -6.11 -25.80 -10.62
CA ALA A 120 -6.74 -27.10 -10.32
C ALA A 120 -5.98 -28.29 -10.95
N GLY A 121 -4.94 -28.02 -11.73
CA GLY A 121 -4.25 -28.98 -12.61
C GLY A 121 -4.60 -28.68 -14.06
N ILE A 122 -3.61 -28.72 -14.95
CA ILE A 122 -3.82 -28.37 -16.38
C ILE A 122 -4.86 -29.30 -16.99
N LYS A 123 -4.66 -30.62 -16.85
CA LYS A 123 -5.54 -31.65 -17.39
C LYS A 123 -6.96 -31.52 -16.86
N GLU A 124 -7.13 -31.36 -15.55
CA GLU A 124 -8.41 -31.20 -14.87
C GLU A 124 -9.13 -29.95 -15.36
N THR A 125 -8.41 -28.83 -15.51
CA THR A 125 -8.93 -27.57 -16.02
C THR A 125 -9.42 -27.71 -17.46
N TYR A 126 -8.61 -28.23 -18.38
CA TYR A 126 -9.03 -28.42 -19.78
C TYR A 126 -10.16 -29.45 -19.92
N ARG A 127 -10.18 -30.51 -19.10
CA ARG A 127 -11.30 -31.46 -19.05
C ARG A 127 -12.60 -30.76 -18.67
N TYR A 128 -12.59 -29.89 -17.67
CA TYR A 128 -13.75 -29.09 -17.30
C TYR A 128 -14.15 -28.11 -18.41
N LEU A 129 -13.18 -27.40 -18.98
CA LEU A 129 -13.43 -26.42 -20.04
C LEU A 129 -14.06 -27.04 -21.28
N LYS A 130 -13.79 -28.32 -21.61
CA LYS A 130 -14.43 -29.02 -22.74
C LYS A 130 -15.95 -29.03 -22.63
N THR A 131 -16.50 -29.20 -21.42
CA THR A 131 -17.95 -29.29 -21.18
C THR A 131 -18.56 -28.01 -20.64
N ALA A 132 -17.76 -27.06 -20.16
CA ALA A 132 -18.26 -25.81 -19.61
C ALA A 132 -18.90 -24.92 -20.69
N ASP A 133 -20.12 -24.48 -20.42
CA ASP A 133 -20.81 -23.44 -21.20
C ASP A 133 -20.65 -22.10 -20.48
N ASN A 134 -19.67 -21.30 -20.92
CA ASN A 134 -19.41 -19.97 -20.38
C ASN A 134 -19.03 -19.01 -21.53
N PRO A 135 -19.67 -17.83 -21.64
CA PRO A 135 -19.40 -16.88 -22.71
C PRO A 135 -17.94 -16.39 -22.76
N LYS A 136 -17.21 -16.46 -21.64
CA LYS A 136 -15.80 -16.05 -21.54
C LYS A 136 -14.80 -17.15 -21.90
N LYS A 137 -15.26 -18.37 -22.27
CA LYS A 137 -14.39 -19.52 -22.55
C LYS A 137 -13.36 -19.23 -23.63
N THR A 138 -13.77 -18.64 -24.76
CA THR A 138 -12.85 -18.29 -25.85
C THR A 138 -11.79 -17.29 -25.41
N GLU A 139 -12.14 -16.35 -24.54
CA GLU A 139 -11.21 -15.35 -24.02
C GLU A 139 -10.21 -15.98 -23.04
N LEU A 140 -10.70 -16.81 -22.11
CA LEU A 140 -9.86 -17.57 -21.19
C LEU A 140 -8.84 -18.44 -21.95
N LEU A 141 -9.27 -19.15 -22.99
CA LEU A 141 -8.38 -19.99 -23.79
C LEU A 141 -7.28 -19.19 -24.51
N LYS A 142 -7.53 -17.92 -24.85
CA LYS A 142 -6.46 -17.04 -25.37
C LYS A 142 -5.40 -16.71 -24.31
N TYR A 143 -5.76 -16.72 -23.02
CA TYR A 143 -4.81 -16.49 -21.93
C TYR A 143 -3.94 -17.71 -21.65
N ILE A 144 -4.52 -18.91 -21.67
CA ILE A 144 -3.85 -20.11 -21.17
C ILE A 144 -3.45 -21.12 -22.26
N GLY A 145 -3.94 -20.98 -23.49
CA GLY A 145 -3.81 -21.95 -24.58
C GLY A 145 -5.16 -22.50 -25.04
N GLU A 146 -5.30 -22.83 -26.33
CA GLU A 146 -6.59 -23.29 -26.89
C GLU A 146 -6.89 -24.76 -26.56
N ALA A 147 -5.86 -25.55 -26.29
CA ALA A 147 -5.91 -26.96 -25.93
C ALA A 147 -4.86 -27.31 -24.87
N GLU A 148 -5.03 -28.45 -24.21
CA GLU A 148 -4.13 -28.97 -23.15
C GLU A 148 -2.67 -29.00 -23.61
N GLU A 149 -2.43 -29.43 -24.85
CA GLU A 149 -1.10 -29.56 -25.45
C GLU A 149 -0.46 -28.21 -25.82
N SER A 150 -1.28 -27.16 -25.95
CA SER A 150 -0.86 -25.79 -26.26
C SER A 150 -0.87 -24.88 -25.03
N CYS A 151 -1.04 -25.45 -23.84
CA CYS A 151 -1.04 -24.69 -22.60
C CYS A 151 0.29 -23.96 -22.43
N ILE A 152 0.26 -22.66 -22.11
CA ILE A 152 1.48 -21.86 -21.94
C ILE A 152 2.26 -22.22 -20.67
N TYR A 153 1.64 -22.97 -19.76
CA TYR A 153 2.22 -23.50 -18.54
C TYR A 153 2.41 -25.02 -18.66
N SER A 154 3.47 -25.54 -18.06
CA SER A 154 3.60 -26.95 -17.73
C SER A 154 3.06 -27.24 -16.33
N GLN A 155 2.79 -28.51 -16.01
CA GLN A 155 2.34 -28.86 -14.65
C GLN A 155 3.42 -28.57 -13.60
N ILE A 156 4.70 -28.68 -13.98
CA ILE A 156 5.83 -28.35 -13.12
C ILE A 156 5.81 -26.85 -12.78
N ASP A 157 5.52 -25.98 -13.75
CA ASP A 157 5.41 -24.53 -13.50
C ASP A 157 4.31 -24.21 -12.47
N ILE A 158 3.17 -24.91 -12.56
CA ILE A 158 2.06 -24.73 -11.63
C ILE A 158 2.40 -25.25 -10.23
N ASP A 159 3.10 -26.37 -10.12
CA ASP A 159 3.51 -26.94 -8.85
C ASP A 159 4.57 -26.06 -8.17
N ASP A 160 5.58 -25.60 -8.91
CA ASP A 160 6.61 -24.67 -8.44
C ASP A 160 6.00 -23.33 -8.01
N TRP A 161 5.06 -22.80 -8.78
CA TRP A 161 4.31 -21.59 -8.44
C TRP A 161 3.52 -21.75 -7.15
N LYS A 162 2.87 -22.90 -6.92
CA LYS A 162 2.15 -23.17 -5.67
C LYS A 162 3.09 -23.19 -4.47
N GLU A 163 4.27 -23.79 -4.59
CA GLU A 163 5.29 -23.78 -3.52
C GLU A 163 5.83 -22.36 -3.27
N TYR A 164 6.07 -21.60 -4.35
CA TYR A 164 6.41 -20.18 -4.23
C TYR A 164 5.33 -19.39 -3.48
N LYS A 165 4.05 -19.59 -3.78
CA LYS A 165 2.95 -18.91 -3.06
C LYS A 165 2.88 -19.26 -1.57
N LYS A 166 3.20 -20.50 -1.17
CA LYS A 166 3.33 -20.84 0.25
C LYS A 166 4.43 -20.04 0.94
N SER A 167 5.55 -19.82 0.24
CA SER A 167 6.66 -18.98 0.73
C SER A 167 6.28 -17.50 0.78
N TYR A 168 5.61 -17.00 -0.26
CA TYR A 168 5.12 -15.62 -0.35
C TYR A 168 4.17 -15.30 0.81
N PHE A 169 3.21 -16.18 1.11
CA PHE A 169 2.28 -16.03 2.23
C PHE A 169 2.78 -16.62 3.57
N ARG A 170 4.09 -16.82 3.73
CA ARG A 170 4.67 -17.40 4.96
C ARG A 170 4.34 -16.62 6.23
N SER A 171 4.15 -15.30 6.12
CA SER A 171 3.80 -14.42 7.24
C SER A 171 2.43 -14.73 7.84
N TYR A 172 1.58 -15.48 7.12
CA TYR A 172 0.27 -15.93 7.59
C TYR A 172 0.27 -17.39 8.05
N LYS A 173 1.39 -18.12 7.92
CA LYS A 173 1.51 -19.50 8.36
C LYS A 173 1.92 -19.58 9.83
N LEU A 174 1.29 -20.48 10.58
CA LEU A 174 1.65 -20.75 11.98
C LEU A 174 2.82 -21.75 12.08
N PRO A 175 3.76 -21.55 13.02
CA PRO A 175 3.89 -20.38 13.90
C PRO A 175 4.30 -19.11 13.13
N ILE A 176 3.75 -17.95 13.52
CA ILE A 176 4.01 -16.66 12.86
C ILE A 176 5.50 -16.32 12.97
N GLN A 177 6.14 -16.08 11.82
CA GLN A 177 7.58 -15.81 11.73
C GLN A 177 7.89 -14.31 11.92
N ASP A 178 7.09 -13.44 11.31
CA ASP A 178 7.21 -11.99 11.42
C ASP A 178 5.98 -11.44 12.15
N GLU A 179 6.07 -11.37 13.47
CA GLU A 179 4.98 -10.93 14.34
C GLU A 179 4.55 -9.49 14.02
N LEU A 180 5.51 -8.58 13.78
CA LEU A 180 5.17 -7.18 13.59
C LEU A 180 4.50 -6.94 12.24
N TYR A 181 4.98 -7.58 11.17
CA TYR A 181 4.30 -7.56 9.87
C TYR A 181 2.91 -8.19 9.96
N PHE A 182 2.77 -9.32 10.66
CA PHE A 182 1.47 -9.96 10.88
C PHE A 182 0.48 -9.02 11.57
N LEU A 183 0.88 -8.34 12.65
CA LEU A 183 0.02 -7.41 13.37
C LEU A 183 -0.32 -6.17 12.53
N TYR A 184 0.61 -5.69 11.69
CA TYR A 184 0.36 -4.62 10.73
C TYR A 184 -0.67 -5.02 9.68
N SER A 185 -0.40 -6.12 8.96
CA SER A 185 -1.23 -6.61 7.84
C SER A 185 -2.63 -7.02 8.28
N THR A 186 -2.80 -7.49 9.52
CA THR A 186 -4.10 -7.85 10.09
C THR A 186 -4.77 -6.71 10.89
N ASN A 187 -4.23 -5.49 10.84
CA ASN A 187 -4.75 -4.31 11.55
C ASN A 187 -4.95 -4.51 13.06
N GLU A 188 -4.06 -5.28 13.71
CA GLU A 188 -4.01 -5.49 15.16
C GLU A 188 -3.24 -4.34 15.84
N ARG A 189 -3.75 -3.12 15.65
CA ARG A 189 -3.04 -1.86 15.95
C ARG A 189 -2.52 -1.78 17.39
N GLU A 190 -3.33 -2.17 18.38
CA GLU A 190 -2.95 -2.03 19.79
C GLU A 190 -1.74 -2.91 20.14
N LEU A 191 -1.73 -4.15 19.66
CA LEU A 191 -0.61 -5.08 19.87
C LEU A 191 0.60 -4.65 19.04
N PHE A 192 0.39 -4.22 17.80
CA PHE A 192 1.43 -3.65 16.95
C PHE A 192 2.18 -2.52 17.67
N LEU A 193 1.44 -1.55 18.24
CA LEU A 193 2.03 -0.41 18.94
C LEU A 193 2.85 -0.81 20.17
N LYS A 194 2.44 -1.88 20.88
CA LYS A 194 3.21 -2.42 22.00
C LYS A 194 4.51 -3.08 21.55
N LYS A 195 4.51 -3.71 20.38
CA LYS A 195 5.64 -4.46 19.82
C LYS A 195 6.62 -3.62 18.99
N LEU A 196 6.16 -2.50 18.44
CA LEU A 196 6.96 -1.64 17.59
C LEU A 196 8.27 -1.16 18.28
N PRO A 197 8.28 -0.70 19.54
CA PRO A 197 9.53 -0.30 20.20
C PRO A 197 10.54 -1.44 20.33
N GLU A 198 10.09 -2.67 20.61
CA GLU A 198 10.96 -3.85 20.68
C GLU A 198 11.60 -4.11 19.32
N TRP A 199 10.83 -4.01 18.22
CA TRP A 199 11.32 -4.20 16.87
C TRP A 199 12.30 -3.11 16.41
N ILE A 200 12.08 -1.84 16.80
CA ILE A 200 12.99 -0.73 16.46
C ILE A 200 14.34 -0.89 17.17
N ASN A 201 14.33 -1.31 18.44
CA ASN A 201 15.52 -1.33 19.30
C ASN A 201 16.34 -2.63 19.21
N GLN A 202 16.05 -3.51 18.24
CA GLN A 202 16.85 -4.72 18.06
C GLN A 202 18.25 -4.38 17.56
N GLU A 203 19.25 -5.07 18.09
CA GLU A 203 20.62 -4.96 17.60
C GLU A 203 20.74 -5.72 16.26
N ARG A 204 20.71 -4.98 15.16
CA ARG A 204 20.86 -5.53 13.80
C ARG A 204 21.49 -4.55 12.82
N ALA A 205 21.95 -5.08 11.69
CA ALA A 205 22.26 -4.29 10.52
C ALA A 205 20.98 -4.07 9.70
N TRP A 206 20.53 -2.83 9.61
CA TRP A 206 19.35 -2.46 8.84
C TRP A 206 19.49 -2.80 7.36
N THR A 207 18.56 -3.58 6.83
CA THR A 207 18.44 -3.81 5.37
C THR A 207 17.63 -2.70 4.70
N TYR A 208 17.64 -2.66 3.37
CA TYR A 208 16.82 -1.71 2.61
C TYR A 208 15.32 -1.92 2.87
N GLU A 209 14.89 -3.18 2.91
CA GLU A 209 13.51 -3.59 3.17
C GLU A 209 13.08 -3.20 4.58
N GLU A 210 13.94 -3.43 5.58
CA GLU A 210 13.64 -3.05 6.96
C GLU A 210 13.54 -1.54 7.15
N LEU A 211 14.35 -0.74 6.44
CA LEU A 211 14.22 0.72 6.44
C LEU A 211 12.91 1.16 5.80
N SER A 212 12.48 0.48 4.73
CA SER A 212 11.17 0.71 4.12
C SER A 212 10.04 0.39 5.10
N LEU A 213 10.09 -0.78 5.73
CA LEU A 213 9.14 -1.19 6.77
C LEU A 213 9.11 -0.23 7.94
N TYR A 214 10.25 0.29 8.41
CA TYR A 214 10.25 1.25 9.51
C TYR A 214 9.47 2.52 9.17
N ARG A 215 9.63 3.06 7.96
CA ARG A 215 8.84 4.23 7.50
C ARG A 215 7.35 3.90 7.44
N THR A 216 7.00 2.73 6.91
CA THR A 216 5.61 2.25 6.83
C THR A 216 5.01 2.10 8.23
N TYR A 217 5.75 1.49 9.16
CA TYR A 217 5.34 1.24 10.53
C TYR A 217 5.21 2.51 11.36
N ALA A 218 6.13 3.46 11.23
CA ALA A 218 6.05 4.76 11.90
C ALA A 218 4.80 5.55 11.43
N LYS A 219 4.54 5.53 10.12
CA LYS A 219 3.34 6.14 9.55
C LYS A 219 2.07 5.44 10.00
N TYR A 220 2.06 4.11 10.03
CA TYR A 220 0.94 3.35 10.55
C TYR A 220 0.69 3.65 12.03
N ALA A 221 1.75 3.79 12.84
CA ALA A 221 1.67 4.22 14.23
C ALA A 221 1.13 5.65 14.39
N ASN A 222 1.14 6.45 13.33
CA ASN A 222 0.79 7.88 13.33
C ASN A 222 1.70 8.67 14.30
N ASP A 223 2.97 8.28 14.36
CA ASP A 223 4.00 8.92 15.20
C ASP A 223 4.99 9.67 14.30
N LYS A 224 4.84 10.99 14.26
CA LYS A 224 5.68 11.86 13.42
C LYS A 224 7.14 11.88 13.84
N ALA A 225 7.43 11.68 15.13
CA ALA A 225 8.81 11.63 15.61
C ALA A 225 9.48 10.34 15.08
N LEU A 226 8.77 9.20 15.15
CA LEU A 226 9.27 7.95 14.55
C LEU A 226 9.40 8.05 13.02
N GLU A 227 8.47 8.72 12.34
CA GLU A 227 8.58 8.92 10.89
C GLU A 227 9.87 9.70 10.54
N ILE A 228 10.16 10.77 11.27
CA ILE A 228 11.39 11.56 11.12
C ILE A 228 12.63 10.70 11.37
N GLU A 229 12.66 9.91 12.45
CA GLU A 229 13.80 9.05 12.76
C GLU A 229 14.00 7.95 11.70
N ALA A 230 12.93 7.36 11.17
CA ALA A 230 13.01 6.37 10.09
C ALA A 230 13.62 6.97 8.81
N PHE A 231 13.24 8.21 8.43
CA PHE A 231 13.82 8.90 7.29
C PHE A 231 15.29 9.30 7.52
N LYS A 232 15.64 9.81 8.70
CA LYS A 232 17.05 10.10 9.05
C LYS A 232 17.91 8.85 8.96
N LEU A 233 17.43 7.74 9.51
CA LEU A 233 18.15 6.47 9.49
C LEU A 233 18.31 5.95 8.06
N THR A 234 17.27 6.03 7.24
CA THR A 234 17.33 5.69 5.81
C THR A 234 18.44 6.49 5.13
N LEU A 235 18.42 7.82 5.24
CA LEU A 235 19.38 8.70 4.58
C LEU A 235 20.81 8.46 5.06
N LYS A 236 20.99 8.09 6.33
CA LYS A 236 22.30 7.75 6.90
C LYS A 236 22.84 6.41 6.35
N LYS A 237 21.97 5.45 6.06
CA LYS A 237 22.33 4.08 5.67
C LYS A 237 22.37 3.86 4.16
N ASN A 238 21.61 4.64 3.39
CA ASN A 238 21.44 4.52 1.95
C ASN A 238 21.96 5.76 1.22
N ASP A 239 23.22 6.14 1.45
CA ASP A 239 23.83 7.36 0.91
C ASP A 239 24.00 7.40 -0.62
N LYS A 240 23.72 6.29 -1.31
CA LYS A 240 23.80 6.14 -2.79
C LYS A 240 22.48 5.77 -3.45
N ASP A 241 21.36 5.89 -2.74
CA ASP A 241 20.05 5.57 -3.31
C ASP A 241 19.59 6.68 -4.27
N PHE A 242 19.10 6.29 -5.44
CA PHE A 242 18.48 7.19 -6.42
C PHE A 242 17.24 7.90 -5.85
N LEU A 243 16.67 7.39 -4.75
CA LEU A 243 15.56 7.98 -4.01
C LEU A 243 15.98 8.98 -2.92
N THR A 244 17.28 9.27 -2.76
CA THR A 244 17.79 10.19 -1.72
C THR A 244 17.10 11.55 -1.76
N GLU A 245 16.86 12.11 -2.95
CA GLU A 245 16.15 13.39 -3.10
C GLU A 245 14.70 13.28 -2.61
N VAL A 246 14.00 12.18 -2.95
CA VAL A 246 12.63 11.90 -2.52
C VAL A 246 12.56 11.79 -0.99
N TYR A 247 13.46 11.04 -0.37
CA TYR A 247 13.50 10.90 1.08
C TYR A 247 13.80 12.22 1.81
N ASN A 248 14.68 13.05 1.25
CA ASN A 248 14.92 14.38 1.79
C ASN A 248 13.69 15.29 1.66
N GLN A 249 12.95 15.22 0.56
CA GLN A 249 11.70 15.98 0.39
C GLN A 249 10.64 15.56 1.40
N GLU A 250 10.45 14.26 1.62
CA GLU A 250 9.50 13.74 2.61
C GLU A 250 9.92 14.11 4.04
N LEU A 251 11.22 14.03 4.36
CA LEU A 251 11.75 14.47 5.65
C LEU A 251 11.55 15.98 5.88
N ALA A 252 11.79 16.81 4.87
CA ALA A 252 11.53 18.24 4.96
C ALA A 252 10.05 18.53 5.19
N ALA A 253 9.14 17.84 4.49
CA ALA A 253 7.70 17.97 4.71
C ALA A 253 7.29 17.60 6.13
N LEU A 254 7.87 16.53 6.71
CA LEU A 254 7.64 16.15 8.11
C LEU A 254 8.11 17.25 9.08
N TYR A 255 9.27 17.86 8.85
CA TYR A 255 9.73 18.98 9.66
C TYR A 255 8.82 20.21 9.55
N VAL A 256 8.25 20.49 8.37
CA VAL A 256 7.22 21.53 8.23
C VAL A 256 5.96 21.16 9.02
N GLU A 257 5.57 19.89 9.06
CA GLU A 257 4.45 19.38 9.87
C GLU A 257 4.68 19.48 11.38
N THR A 258 5.89 19.22 11.86
CA THR A 258 6.23 19.31 13.28
C THR A 258 6.65 20.71 13.74
N GLY A 259 6.71 21.68 12.82
CA GLY A 259 7.09 23.08 13.11
C GLY A 259 8.60 23.31 13.19
N GLU A 260 9.42 22.34 12.82
CA GLU A 260 10.88 22.43 12.77
C GLU A 260 11.36 23.09 11.46
N ASN A 261 10.81 24.26 11.16
CA ASN A 261 10.94 24.93 9.85
C ASN A 261 12.39 25.22 9.43
N THR A 262 13.31 25.46 10.37
CA THR A 262 14.73 25.68 10.07
C THR A 262 15.37 24.42 9.46
N LYS A 263 15.09 23.24 10.03
CA LYS A 263 15.59 21.97 9.50
C LYS A 263 14.99 21.66 8.13
N ALA A 264 13.70 21.97 7.95
CA ALA A 264 13.07 21.86 6.64
C ALA A 264 13.75 22.74 5.59
N LEU A 265 13.99 24.02 5.90
CA LEU A 265 14.66 24.97 5.01
C LEU A 265 16.05 24.49 4.60
N GLU A 266 16.88 24.03 5.53
CA GLU A 266 18.25 23.53 5.24
C GLU A 266 18.23 22.40 4.20
N ILE A 267 17.29 21.46 4.34
CA ILE A 267 17.15 20.34 3.39
C ILE A 267 16.67 20.84 2.02
N LEU A 268 15.63 21.68 2.00
CA LEU A 268 15.01 22.20 0.78
C LEU A 268 16.00 23.05 -0.03
N GLU A 269 16.77 23.91 0.65
CA GLU A 269 17.79 24.75 0.02
C GLU A 269 18.87 23.90 -0.65
N ARG A 270 19.36 22.86 0.04
CA ARG A 270 20.36 21.92 -0.52
C ARG A 270 19.83 21.23 -1.77
N ILE A 271 18.59 20.74 -1.75
CA ILE A 271 17.97 20.08 -2.92
C ILE A 271 17.88 21.07 -4.09
N VAL A 272 17.33 22.26 -3.86
CA VAL A 272 17.13 23.29 -4.90
C VAL A 272 18.45 23.73 -5.54
N LYS A 273 19.54 23.78 -4.76
CA LYS A 273 20.90 24.09 -5.28
C LYS A 273 21.51 22.93 -6.07
N GLY A 274 21.13 21.69 -5.76
CA GLY A 274 21.72 20.48 -6.33
C GLY A 274 21.06 19.96 -7.62
N THR A 275 19.92 20.52 -8.02
CA THR A 275 19.13 19.98 -9.15
C THR A 275 18.55 21.07 -10.05
N ASP A 276 18.51 20.78 -11.35
CA ASP A 276 17.77 21.57 -12.36
C ASP A 276 16.44 20.91 -12.75
N ASN A 277 16.04 19.83 -12.08
CA ASN A 277 14.77 19.17 -12.33
C ASN A 277 13.61 20.04 -11.84
N SER A 278 12.85 20.60 -12.79
CA SER A 278 11.74 21.51 -12.51
C SER A 278 10.65 20.90 -11.62
N ASN A 279 10.41 19.58 -11.70
CA ASN A 279 9.42 18.91 -10.86
C ASN A 279 9.87 18.84 -9.40
N ILE A 280 11.16 18.59 -9.18
CA ILE A 280 11.75 18.53 -7.83
C ILE A 280 11.78 19.93 -7.23
N VAL A 281 12.24 20.93 -7.99
CA VAL A 281 12.23 22.32 -7.55
C VAL A 281 10.81 22.78 -7.21
N ARG A 282 9.82 22.48 -8.06
CA ARG A 282 8.41 22.80 -7.79
C ARG A 282 7.93 22.25 -6.45
N ASN A 283 8.23 20.98 -6.15
CA ASN A 283 7.84 20.36 -4.88
C ASN A 283 8.53 21.05 -3.68
N CYS A 284 9.80 21.44 -3.83
CA CYS A 284 10.50 22.20 -2.80
C CYS A 284 9.88 23.59 -2.60
N ILE A 285 9.51 24.28 -3.68
CA ILE A 285 8.83 25.59 -3.61
C ILE A 285 7.49 25.49 -2.89
N GLU A 286 6.71 24.42 -3.12
CA GLU A 286 5.49 24.17 -2.35
C GLU A 286 5.75 24.13 -0.84
N GLN A 287 6.78 23.39 -0.40
CA GLN A 287 7.12 23.28 1.03
C GLN A 287 7.65 24.59 1.61
N LEU A 288 8.47 25.34 0.87
CA LEU A 288 8.93 26.67 1.28
C LEU A 288 7.76 27.65 1.45
N CYS A 289 6.73 27.56 0.60
CA CYS A 289 5.52 28.37 0.77
C CYS A 289 4.78 27.98 2.06
N ARG A 290 4.66 26.68 2.34
CA ARG A 290 4.02 26.17 3.57
C ARG A 290 4.75 26.63 4.83
N ILE A 291 6.08 26.72 4.82
CA ILE A 291 6.86 27.29 5.92
C ILE A 291 6.39 28.73 6.21
N ILE A 292 6.36 29.59 5.20
CA ILE A 292 5.99 31.01 5.38
C ILE A 292 4.54 31.17 5.83
N ILE A 293 3.61 30.42 5.20
CA ILE A 293 2.20 30.47 5.54
C ILE A 293 1.96 30.03 6.99
N ARG A 294 2.63 28.98 7.44
CA ARG A 294 2.50 28.50 8.83
C ARG A 294 3.13 29.45 9.84
N THR A 295 4.30 29.99 9.54
CA THR A 295 4.97 30.94 10.42
C THR A 295 4.17 32.26 10.50
N ASN A 296 3.53 32.67 9.40
CA ASN A 296 2.72 33.89 9.26
C ASN A 296 3.41 35.14 9.88
N ASN A 297 4.71 35.27 9.65
CA ASN A 297 5.52 36.35 10.18
C ASN A 297 6.59 36.76 9.15
N SER A 298 6.42 37.93 8.55
CA SER A 298 7.38 38.45 7.55
C SER A 298 8.75 38.80 8.13
N SER A 299 8.85 38.95 9.45
CA SER A 299 10.11 39.28 10.12
C SER A 299 10.95 38.05 10.46
N ASP A 300 10.35 36.85 10.43
CA ASP A 300 11.03 35.60 10.72
C ASP A 300 12.12 35.29 9.68
N GLU A 301 13.29 34.88 10.17
CA GLU A 301 14.47 34.66 9.33
C GLU A 301 14.29 33.48 8.38
N THR A 302 13.69 32.39 8.88
CA THR A 302 13.39 31.21 8.05
C THR A 302 12.39 31.57 6.94
N SER A 303 11.42 32.44 7.23
CA SER A 303 10.43 32.94 6.27
C SER A 303 11.07 33.84 5.20
N LYS A 304 11.97 34.75 5.59
CA LYS A 304 12.74 35.58 4.65
C LYS A 304 13.61 34.75 3.71
N ASN A 305 14.33 33.77 4.25
CA ASN A 305 15.21 32.90 3.47
C ASN A 305 14.40 32.02 2.52
N SER A 306 13.29 31.45 2.99
CA SER A 306 12.34 30.71 2.15
C SER A 306 11.81 31.58 1.01
N TYR A 307 11.40 32.81 1.30
CA TYR A 307 10.86 33.74 0.29
C TYR A 307 11.92 34.12 -0.76
N HIS A 308 13.17 34.33 -0.33
CA HIS A 308 14.27 34.60 -1.25
C HIS A 308 14.46 33.46 -2.26
N ILE A 309 14.50 32.21 -1.78
CA ILE A 309 14.63 31.02 -2.65
C ILE A 309 13.45 30.94 -3.62
N ILE A 310 12.21 31.14 -3.14
CA ILE A 310 11.00 31.15 -3.98
C ILE A 310 11.13 32.16 -5.11
N LYS A 311 11.53 33.41 -4.81
CA LYS A 311 11.67 34.47 -5.82
C LYS A 311 12.73 34.15 -6.87
N VAL A 312 13.87 33.58 -6.47
CA VAL A 312 14.94 33.19 -7.39
C VAL A 312 14.46 32.09 -8.34
N GLN A 313 13.82 31.04 -7.81
CA GLN A 313 13.38 29.92 -8.64
C GLN A 313 12.16 30.28 -9.50
N HIS A 314 11.21 31.06 -8.99
CA HIS A 314 10.07 31.56 -9.78
C HIS A 314 10.54 32.39 -10.98
N LYS A 315 11.56 33.25 -10.79
CA LYS A 315 12.18 33.98 -11.92
C LYS A 315 12.83 33.04 -12.94
N LYS A 316 13.48 31.96 -12.48
CA LYS A 316 14.17 30.99 -13.35
C LYS A 316 13.17 30.17 -14.18
N TYR A 317 12.13 29.63 -13.55
CA TYR A 317 11.19 28.70 -14.19
C TYR A 317 9.92 29.38 -14.76
N ARG A 318 9.76 30.69 -14.52
CA ARG A 318 8.62 31.55 -14.90
C ARG A 318 7.30 31.20 -14.22
N ASN A 319 6.78 30.00 -14.44
CA ASN A 319 5.52 29.53 -13.86
C ASN A 319 5.66 28.08 -13.40
N PHE A 320 5.09 27.79 -12.23
CA PHE A 320 4.83 26.46 -11.72
C PHE A 320 3.38 26.04 -11.99
N SER A 321 2.94 24.94 -11.38
CA SER A 321 1.54 24.52 -11.47
C SER A 321 0.60 25.57 -10.84
N PRO A 322 -0.67 25.66 -11.28
CA PRO A 322 -1.63 26.65 -10.74
C PRO A 322 -1.76 26.65 -9.22
N MET A 323 -1.67 25.45 -8.60
CA MET A 323 -1.67 25.31 -7.14
C MET A 323 -0.48 26.01 -6.49
N VAL A 324 0.74 25.79 -7.02
CA VAL A 324 1.96 26.39 -6.45
C VAL A 324 1.99 27.89 -6.72
N GLU A 325 1.51 28.35 -7.87
CA GLU A 325 1.35 29.78 -8.13
C GLU A 325 0.39 30.46 -7.14
N GLY A 326 -0.73 29.80 -6.80
CA GLY A 326 -1.62 30.29 -5.74
C GLY A 326 -0.91 30.45 -4.40
N LEU A 327 -0.12 29.45 -3.98
CA LEU A 327 0.68 29.54 -2.75
C LEU A 327 1.73 30.67 -2.80
N ILE A 328 2.36 30.90 -3.95
CA ILE A 328 3.33 31.99 -4.13
C ILE A 328 2.64 33.35 -3.99
N MET A 329 1.41 33.49 -4.49
CA MET A 329 0.62 34.71 -4.31
C MET A 329 0.32 34.97 -2.83
N ASP A 330 -0.20 33.99 -2.10
CA ASP A 330 -0.49 34.08 -0.66
C ASP A 330 0.76 34.48 0.13
N VAL A 331 1.88 33.82 -0.16
CA VAL A 331 3.18 34.13 0.47
C VAL A 331 3.65 35.54 0.16
N THR A 332 3.45 36.01 -1.07
CA THR A 332 3.84 37.37 -1.47
C THR A 332 3.04 38.42 -0.69
N GLU A 333 1.78 38.15 -0.38
CA GLU A 333 0.93 39.00 0.46
C GLU A 333 1.43 39.01 1.91
N ILE A 334 1.64 37.84 2.52
CA ILE A 334 2.20 37.70 3.88
C ILE A 334 3.50 38.50 4.04
N MET A 335 4.39 38.37 3.06
CA MET A 335 5.70 39.02 3.09
C MET A 335 5.65 40.54 2.84
N LYS A 336 4.55 41.07 2.26
CA LYS A 336 4.35 42.52 2.06
C LYS A 336 3.64 43.18 3.24
N GLU A 337 2.60 42.55 3.78
CA GLU A 337 1.68 43.18 4.73
C GLU A 337 2.04 42.92 6.20
N GLY A 338 2.95 41.97 6.45
CA GLY A 338 3.43 41.67 7.79
C GLY A 338 2.52 40.80 8.65
N LYS A 339 1.32 40.40 8.15
CA LYS A 339 0.42 39.34 8.63
C LYS A 339 -0.85 39.29 7.77
N ILE A 340 -1.44 38.11 7.52
CA ILE A 340 -2.83 37.98 7.04
C ILE A 340 -3.79 37.88 8.25
N ALA A 341 -4.91 38.59 8.18
CA ALA A 341 -6.04 38.43 9.09
C ALA A 341 -6.81 37.13 8.73
N ALA A 342 -6.71 36.14 9.63
CA ALA A 342 -7.27 34.79 9.56
C ALA A 342 -6.60 33.84 8.54
N PRO A 343 -5.83 32.83 9.00
CA PRO A 343 -5.28 31.82 8.12
C PRO A 343 -6.42 30.98 7.54
N ASN A 344 -6.38 30.75 6.23
CA ASN A 344 -7.20 29.73 5.58
C ASN A 344 -6.67 28.36 6.07
N ASN A 345 -7.15 27.91 7.24
CA ASN A 345 -6.68 26.69 7.92
C ASN A 345 -6.92 25.41 7.10
N SER A 346 -7.63 25.49 5.98
CA SER A 346 -7.71 24.44 4.98
C SER A 346 -6.60 24.58 3.95
N LEU A 347 -5.32 24.60 4.37
CA LEU A 347 -4.24 24.27 3.44
C LEU A 347 -4.56 22.88 2.88
N PRO A 348 -4.68 22.70 1.56
CA PRO A 348 -4.81 21.37 0.99
C PRO A 348 -3.67 20.51 1.56
N LYS A 349 -4.00 19.31 2.06
CA LYS A 349 -2.95 18.31 2.36
C LYS A 349 -2.04 18.28 1.14
N ALA A 350 -0.71 18.36 1.36
CA ALA A 350 0.26 18.27 0.28
C ALA A 350 -0.20 17.16 -0.66
N ARG A 351 -0.44 17.51 -1.93
CA ARG A 351 -0.93 16.53 -2.90
C ARG A 351 0.14 15.45 -2.89
N ARG A 352 -0.23 14.26 -2.40
CA ARG A 352 0.64 13.09 -2.43
C ARG A 352 1.15 13.02 -3.87
N THR A 353 2.45 13.05 -4.00
CA THR A 353 3.16 13.13 -5.28
C THR A 353 2.55 12.09 -6.21
N TRP A 354 2.28 12.46 -7.46
CA TRP A 354 1.74 11.58 -8.51
C TRP A 354 2.48 10.23 -8.61
N TRP A 355 3.77 10.19 -8.26
CA TRP A 355 4.56 8.96 -8.16
C TRP A 355 4.10 7.98 -7.07
N LYS A 356 3.42 8.40 -5.99
CA LYS A 356 2.82 7.50 -4.97
C LYS A 356 1.54 6.80 -5.48
N GLU A 357 0.90 7.35 -6.52
CA GLU A 357 -0.18 6.68 -7.25
C GLU A 357 0.37 5.80 -8.40
N PHE A 358 1.54 6.13 -8.95
CA PHE A 358 2.20 5.34 -10.01
C PHE A 358 3.12 4.21 -9.50
N PHE A 359 3.71 4.37 -8.32
CA PHE A 359 4.51 3.39 -7.60
C PHE A 359 3.80 3.05 -6.30
N GLY A 360 2.50 2.70 -6.41
CA GLY A 360 1.64 2.36 -5.29
C GLY A 360 2.42 1.57 -4.26
N SER A 361 2.46 2.07 -3.01
CA SER A 361 3.03 1.39 -1.83
C SER A 361 4.07 0.34 -2.22
N GLY A 362 5.15 0.80 -2.87
CA GLY A 362 6.12 -0.11 -3.46
C GLY A 362 6.69 -1.03 -2.39
N TYR A 363 6.56 -2.33 -2.66
CA TYR A 363 7.42 -3.40 -2.19
C TYR A 363 8.86 -2.96 -1.91
#